data_AF-A0A7G2C9P8-F1
#
_entry.id   AF-A0A7G2C9P8-F1
#
_cell.length_a   1.000
_cell.length_b   1.000
_cell.length_c   1.000
_cell.angle_alpha   90.00
_cell.angle_beta   90.00
_cell.angle_gamma   90.00
#
_symmetry.space_group_name_H-M   'P 1'
#
loop_
_entity.id
_entity.type
_entity.pdbx_description
1 polymer ?
#
loop_
_entity_poly.entity_id
_entity_poly.type
_entity_poly.pdbx_seq_one_letter_code
_entity_poly.pdbx_strand_id
1 'polypeptide(L)'
;MDSVSWVHRALSSLQIGSNIRALRTVECQRYLPSPTEVIRKVPLQRIFAALGDRDSSKTVHHMTHDLPPEEAVFSFENNGEWHLALQNCELVLQHMPNSVPHQLTSLRCMRQLGQLHLMSRYSQALLNRPESRKESLGRLTESDKKTVLWYANEAAWRL
;
A
#
# COMPACT_ATOMS: atom_id res chain seq x y z
N MET A 1 -36.22 -5.44 -6.05
CA MET A 1 -34.87 -5.49 -6.65
C MET A 1 -33.79 -5.88 -5.63
N ASP A 2 -34.12 -6.59 -4.54
CA ASP A 2 -33.19 -6.82 -3.42
C ASP A 2 -32.90 -8.30 -3.17
N SER A 3 -32.40 -9.02 -4.18
CA SER A 3 -31.90 -10.39 -3.97
C SER A 3 -30.40 -10.44 -3.67
N VAL A 4 -29.65 -9.37 -3.96
CA VAL A 4 -28.18 -9.36 -3.86
C VAL A 4 -27.72 -8.55 -2.64
N SER A 5 -26.98 -9.22 -1.75
CA SER A 5 -26.35 -8.60 -0.58
C SER A 5 -25.50 -7.38 -0.97
N TRP A 6 -25.54 -6.33 -0.16
CA TRP A 6 -24.74 -5.12 -0.38
C TRP A 6 -23.24 -5.42 -0.39
N VAL A 7 -22.79 -6.39 0.40
CA VAL A 7 -21.39 -6.81 0.43
C VAL A 7 -20.96 -7.32 -0.94
N HIS A 8 -21.79 -8.17 -1.56
CA HIS A 8 -21.53 -8.69 -2.90
C HIS A 8 -21.51 -7.56 -3.93
N ARG A 9 -22.45 -6.61 -3.87
CA ARG A 9 -22.46 -5.45 -4.78
C ARG A 9 -21.21 -4.58 -4.62
N ALA A 10 -20.75 -4.36 -3.38
CA ALA A 10 -19.55 -3.60 -3.09
C ALA A 10 -18.30 -4.31 -3.65
N LEU A 11 -18.13 -5.60 -3.34
CA LEU A 11 -16.99 -6.39 -3.80
C LEU A 11 -16.97 -6.53 -5.33
N SER A 12 -18.12 -6.77 -5.97
CA SER A 12 -18.21 -6.79 -7.44
C SER A 12 -17.90 -5.43 -8.06
N SER A 13 -18.28 -4.33 -7.41
CA SER A 13 -17.91 -2.98 -7.86
C SER A 13 -16.40 -2.74 -7.78
N LEU A 14 -15.72 -3.29 -6.77
CA LEU A 14 -14.26 -3.25 -6.66
C LEU A 14 -13.58 -4.11 -7.73
N GLN A 15 -14.13 -5.28 -8.05
CA GLN A 15 -13.59 -6.16 -9.10
C GLN A 15 -13.57 -5.48 -10.48
N ILE A 16 -14.54 -4.62 -10.77
CA ILE A 16 -14.58 -3.81 -12.00
C ILE A 16 -13.82 -2.47 -11.88
N GLY A 17 -13.12 -2.24 -10.76
CA GLY A 17 -12.30 -1.05 -10.52
C GLY A 17 -13.07 0.22 -10.11
N SER A 18 -14.35 0.11 -9.72
CA SER A 18 -15.18 1.28 -9.42
C SER A 18 -15.33 1.52 -7.91
N ASN A 19 -14.39 2.28 -7.35
CA ASN A 19 -14.37 2.66 -5.94
C ASN A 19 -15.58 3.51 -5.52
N ILE A 20 -16.02 4.44 -6.38
CA ILE A 20 -17.23 5.27 -6.11
C ILE A 20 -18.49 4.40 -6.04
N ARG A 21 -18.64 3.41 -6.93
CA ARG A 21 -19.79 2.49 -6.90
C ARG A 21 -19.75 1.61 -5.65
N ALA A 22 -18.57 1.11 -5.28
CA ALA A 22 -18.40 0.34 -4.05
C ALA A 22 -18.78 1.17 -2.82
N LEU A 23 -18.28 2.41 -2.71
CA LEU A 23 -18.61 3.30 -1.59
C LEU A 23 -20.12 3.61 -1.54
N ARG A 24 -20.71 3.97 -2.69
CA ARG A 24 -22.16 4.23 -2.79
C ARG A 24 -22.98 3.02 -2.35
N THR A 25 -22.57 1.80 -2.68
CA THR A 25 -23.28 0.60 -2.24
C THR A 25 -23.22 0.41 -0.73
N VAL A 26 -22.17 0.86 -0.04
CA VAL A 26 -22.08 0.83 1.42
C VAL A 26 -22.95 1.93 2.05
N GLU A 27 -22.90 3.14 1.49
CA GLU A 27 -23.58 4.32 2.05
C GLU A 27 -25.10 4.33 1.81
N CYS A 28 -25.56 3.78 0.68
CA CYS A 28 -26.99 3.74 0.31
C CYS A 28 -27.75 2.56 0.93
N GLN A 29 -27.26 1.97 2.03
CA GLN A 29 -28.01 0.93 2.73
C GLN A 29 -29.18 1.54 3.52
N ARG A 30 -30.33 0.87 3.47
CA ARG A 30 -31.55 1.29 4.20
C ARG A 30 -31.31 1.39 5.71
N TYR A 31 -30.45 0.52 6.24
CA TYR A 31 -29.91 0.58 7.59
C TYR A 31 -28.40 0.65 7.47
N LEU A 32 -27.79 1.69 8.04
CA LEU A 32 -26.34 1.87 8.03
C LEU A 32 -25.70 0.77 8.90
N PRO A 33 -24.88 -0.12 8.31
CA PRO A 33 -24.13 -1.09 9.09
C PRO A 33 -23.14 -0.39 10.02
N SER A 34 -22.78 -1.04 11.13
CA SER A 34 -21.74 -0.51 12.02
C SER A 34 -20.43 -0.32 11.26
N PRO A 35 -19.68 0.78 11.47
CA PRO A 35 -18.39 1.00 10.81
C PRO A 35 -17.42 -0.19 10.94
N THR A 36 -17.39 -0.83 12.12
CA THR A 36 -16.55 -2.02 12.36
C THR A 36 -16.98 -3.23 11.53
N GLU A 37 -18.28 -3.37 11.26
CA GLU A 37 -18.81 -4.44 10.42
C GLU A 37 -18.46 -4.22 8.94
N VAL A 38 -18.53 -2.97 8.49
CA VAL A 38 -18.15 -2.59 7.12
C VAL A 38 -16.67 -2.86 6.87
N ILE A 39 -15.80 -2.40 7.78
CA ILE A 39 -14.34 -2.56 7.66
C ILE A 39 -13.95 -4.04 7.57
N ARG A 40 -14.65 -4.93 8.28
CA ARG A 40 -14.42 -6.39 8.21
C ARG A 40 -14.85 -7.03 6.89
N LYS A 41 -15.82 -6.44 6.19
CA LYS A 41 -16.45 -7.04 5.00
C LYS A 41 -15.99 -6.42 3.69
N VAL A 42 -15.52 -5.19 3.72
CA VAL A 42 -15.12 -4.41 2.56
C VAL A 42 -13.81 -3.68 2.89
N PRO A 43 -12.81 -3.66 1.99
CA PRO A 43 -11.54 -2.98 2.21
C PRO A 43 -11.70 -1.45 2.12
N LEU A 44 -12.45 -0.87 3.06
CA LEU A 44 -12.91 0.52 3.05
C LEU A 44 -11.73 1.51 3.01
N GLN A 45 -10.64 1.17 3.68
CA GLN A 45 -9.41 1.96 3.62
C GLN A 45 -8.85 2.09 2.20
N ARG A 46 -8.84 1.01 1.43
CA ARG A 46 -8.36 1.02 0.03
C ARG A 46 -9.29 1.83 -0.88
N ILE A 47 -10.59 1.81 -0.59
CA ILE A 47 -11.58 2.60 -1.31
C ILE A 47 -11.28 4.09 -1.10
N PHE A 48 -11.17 4.53 0.15
CA PHE A 48 -10.87 5.94 0.45
C PHE A 48 -9.50 6.38 -0.09
N ALA A 49 -8.48 5.54 0.05
CA ALA A 49 -7.16 5.77 -0.55
C ALA A 49 -7.25 6.00 -2.07
N ALA A 50 -7.99 5.15 -2.79
CA ALA A 50 -8.15 5.27 -4.23
C ALA A 50 -9.00 6.47 -4.66
N LEU A 51 -9.86 7.00 -3.78
CA LEU A 51 -10.63 8.22 -4.00
C LEU A 51 -9.85 9.49 -3.61
N GLY A 52 -8.66 9.35 -3.01
CA GLY A 52 -7.88 10.47 -2.49
C GLY A 52 -8.42 11.04 -1.17
N ASP A 53 -9.36 10.36 -0.51
CA ASP A 53 -9.91 10.77 0.78
C ASP A 53 -9.02 10.27 1.92
N ARG A 54 -8.08 11.13 2.32
CA ARG A 54 -7.10 10.82 3.37
C ARG A 54 -7.71 10.81 4.76
N ASP A 55 -8.66 11.70 5.04
CA ASP A 55 -9.25 11.85 6.38
C ASP A 55 -10.10 10.62 6.72
N SER A 56 -10.90 10.13 5.76
CA SER A 56 -11.67 8.91 5.92
C SER A 56 -10.76 7.68 6.00
N SER A 57 -9.70 7.61 5.18
CA SER A 57 -8.68 6.55 5.28
C SER A 57 -8.03 6.49 6.66
N LYS A 58 -7.63 7.65 7.21
CA LYS A 58 -6.99 7.76 8.52
C LYS A 58 -7.94 7.34 9.64
N THR A 59 -9.20 7.76 9.55
CA THR A 59 -10.24 7.35 10.50
C THR A 59 -10.44 5.84 10.50
N VAL A 60 -10.51 5.21 9.33
CA VAL A 60 -10.61 3.74 9.20
C VAL A 60 -9.38 3.03 9.78
N HIS A 61 -8.18 3.57 9.57
CA HIS A 61 -6.96 3.03 10.16
C HIS A 61 -7.01 3.02 11.69
N HIS A 62 -7.42 4.13 12.31
CA HIS A 62 -7.55 4.21 13.77
C HIS A 62 -8.62 3.27 14.34
N MET A 63 -9.67 2.97 13.57
CA MET A 63 -10.69 1.98 13.96
C MET A 63 -10.20 0.53 13.83
N THR A 64 -9.15 0.30 13.03
CA THR A 64 -8.57 -1.02 12.81
C THR A 64 -7.35 -1.16 13.71
N HIS A 65 -7.60 -1.35 15.01
CA HIS A 65 -6.55 -1.64 15.97
C HIS A 65 -5.81 -2.93 15.58
N ASP A 66 -4.48 -2.93 15.73
CA ASP A 66 -3.59 -4.09 15.54
C ASP A 66 -3.49 -4.64 14.10
N LEU A 67 -3.45 -3.76 13.11
CA LEU A 67 -3.08 -4.17 11.75
C LEU A 67 -1.66 -4.77 11.73
N PRO A 68 -1.46 -5.89 11.02
CA PRO A 68 -0.11 -6.41 10.80
C PRO A 68 0.72 -5.35 10.06
N PRO A 69 2.06 -5.34 10.26
CA PRO A 69 2.93 -4.30 9.70
C PRO A 69 2.80 -4.20 8.17
N GLU A 70 2.52 -5.32 7.49
CA GLU A 70 2.28 -5.42 6.04
C GLU A 70 1.09 -4.55 5.58
N GLU A 71 0.00 -4.54 6.34
CA GLU A 71 -1.19 -3.74 6.04
C GLU A 71 -1.03 -2.30 6.56
N ALA A 72 -0.32 -2.13 7.67
CA ALA A 72 -0.03 -0.82 8.24
C ALA A 72 0.85 0.04 7.33
N VAL A 73 1.80 -0.55 6.59
CA VAL A 73 2.63 0.18 5.60
C VAL A 73 1.75 0.94 4.61
N PHE A 74 0.76 0.27 4.00
CA PHE A 74 -0.14 0.89 3.04
C PHE A 74 -0.92 2.06 3.66
N SER A 75 -1.37 1.87 4.89
CA SER A 75 -2.07 2.91 5.64
C SER A 75 -1.23 4.16 5.84
N PHE A 76 -0.04 4.00 6.41
CA PHE A 76 0.87 5.11 6.71
C PHE A 76 1.30 5.82 5.43
N GLU A 77 1.57 5.05 4.36
CA GLU A 77 1.90 5.59 3.05
C GLU A 77 0.77 6.47 2.50
N ASN A 78 -0.48 5.98 2.53
CA ASN A 78 -1.63 6.73 2.03
C ASN A 78 -1.94 7.99 2.87
N ASN A 79 -1.71 7.92 4.18
CA ASN A 79 -1.92 9.04 5.09
C ASN A 79 -0.78 10.07 5.06
N GLY A 80 0.32 9.78 4.35
CA GLY A 80 1.50 10.65 4.26
C GLY A 80 2.42 10.59 5.50
N GLU A 81 2.25 9.57 6.35
CA GLU A 81 3.08 9.33 7.53
C GLU A 81 4.33 8.54 7.14
N TRP A 82 5.17 9.15 6.29
CA TRP A 82 6.29 8.48 5.60
C TRP A 82 7.30 7.83 6.54
N HIS A 83 7.53 8.41 7.71
CA HIS A 83 8.46 7.85 8.70
C HIS A 83 7.93 6.53 9.29
N LEU A 84 6.63 6.47 9.64
CA LEU A 84 6.00 5.27 10.15
C LEU A 84 5.89 4.20 9.06
N ALA A 85 5.57 4.61 7.82
CA ALA A 85 5.57 3.72 6.67
C ALA A 85 6.95 3.07 6.45
N LEU A 86 8.03 3.85 6.52
CA LEU A 86 9.39 3.33 6.37
C LEU A 86 9.76 2.35 7.49
N GLN A 87 9.48 2.68 8.76
CA GLN A 87 9.73 1.78 9.88
C GLN A 87 8.99 0.45 9.75
N ASN A 88 7.72 0.48 9.34
CA ASN A 88 6.96 -0.74 9.14
C ASN A 88 7.47 -1.53 7.93
N CYS A 89 7.90 -0.86 6.85
CA CYS A 89 8.58 -1.54 5.75
C CYS A 89 9.85 -2.26 6.21
N GLU A 90 10.66 -1.64 7.05
CA GLU A 90 11.88 -2.26 7.60
C GLU A 90 11.53 -3.51 8.42
N LEU A 91 10.51 -3.44 9.28
CA LEU A 91 10.01 -4.59 10.04
C LEU A 91 9.54 -5.73 9.12
N VAL A 92 8.77 -5.41 8.09
CA VAL A 92 8.32 -6.42 7.11
C VAL A 92 9.51 -7.04 6.38
N LEU A 93 10.50 -6.23 5.96
CA LEU A 93 11.67 -6.69 5.23
C LEU A 93 12.63 -7.52 6.10
N GLN A 94 12.60 -7.39 7.43
CA GLN A 94 13.33 -8.30 8.33
C GLN A 94 12.81 -9.74 8.24
N HIS A 95 11.49 -9.92 8.10
CA HIS A 95 10.86 -11.24 7.98
C HIS A 95 10.72 -11.71 6.53
N MET A 96 10.51 -10.78 5.60
CA MET A 96 10.32 -11.01 4.17
C MET A 96 11.26 -10.11 3.35
N PRO A 97 12.58 -10.37 3.37
CA PRO A 97 13.59 -9.52 2.72
C PRO A 97 13.42 -9.41 1.20
N ASN A 98 12.62 -10.30 0.63
CA ASN A 98 12.37 -10.43 -0.81
C ASN A 98 11.07 -9.77 -1.26
N SER A 99 10.36 -9.10 -0.36
CA SER A 99 9.08 -8.48 -0.67
C SER A 99 9.25 -7.23 -1.53
N VAL A 100 9.17 -7.39 -2.85
CA VAL A 100 9.30 -6.31 -3.84
C VAL A 100 8.39 -5.11 -3.55
N PRO A 101 7.10 -5.29 -3.20
CA PRO A 101 6.23 -4.15 -2.87
C PRO A 101 6.80 -3.29 -1.74
N HIS A 102 7.27 -3.92 -0.66
CA HIS A 102 7.81 -3.21 0.51
C HIS A 102 9.19 -2.58 0.23
N GLN A 103 10.01 -3.21 -0.62
CA GLN A 103 11.26 -2.60 -1.09
C GLN A 103 10.98 -1.31 -1.89
N LEU A 104 10.01 -1.33 -2.79
CA LEU A 104 9.61 -0.16 -3.58
C LEU A 104 8.95 0.92 -2.71
N THR A 105 8.10 0.55 -1.76
CA THR A 105 7.51 1.48 -0.80
C THR A 105 8.59 2.11 0.08
N SER A 106 9.61 1.37 0.49
CA SER A 106 10.76 1.91 1.23
C SER A 106 11.49 3.01 0.44
N LEU A 107 11.79 2.76 -0.85
CA LEU A 107 12.40 3.77 -1.73
C LEU A 107 11.51 5.01 -1.87
N ARG A 108 10.20 4.83 -2.01
CA ARG A 108 9.24 5.94 -2.06
C ARG A 108 9.23 6.74 -0.77
N CYS A 109 9.26 6.09 0.38
CA CYS A 109 9.31 6.76 1.68
C CYS A 109 10.63 7.53 1.85
N MET A 110 11.78 6.93 1.52
CA MET A 110 13.08 7.59 1.57
C MET A 110 13.11 8.85 0.68
N ARG A 111 12.50 8.78 -0.51
CA ARG A 111 12.34 9.93 -1.40
C ARG A 111 11.55 11.06 -0.74
N GLN A 112 10.39 10.75 -0.16
CA GLN A 112 9.52 11.74 0.48
C GLN A 112 10.14 12.36 1.74
N LEU A 113 10.95 11.58 2.46
CA LEU A 113 11.70 12.04 3.63
C LEU A 113 12.99 12.80 3.26
N GLY A 114 13.36 12.88 1.98
CA GLY A 114 14.60 13.51 1.55
C GLY A 114 15.87 12.73 1.92
N GLN A 115 15.76 11.44 2.24
CA GLN A 115 16.88 10.57 2.61
C GLN A 115 17.63 10.05 1.37
N LEU A 116 18.11 10.97 0.54
CA LEU A 116 18.65 10.68 -0.79
C LEU A 116 19.89 9.77 -0.75
N HIS A 117 20.76 9.92 0.24
CA HIS A 117 21.93 9.04 0.41
C HIS A 117 21.52 7.58 0.68
N LEU A 118 20.52 7.36 1.55
CA LEU A 118 20.00 6.03 1.84
C LEU A 118 19.30 5.44 0.61
N MET A 119 18.49 6.26 -0.07
CA MET A 119 17.82 5.88 -1.32
C MET A 119 18.80 5.43 -2.40
N SER A 120 19.91 6.17 -2.58
CA SER A 120 20.96 5.83 -3.55
C SER A 120 21.61 4.48 -3.22
N ARG A 121 22.05 4.29 -1.98
CA ARG A 121 22.70 3.03 -1.57
C ARG A 121 21.74 1.85 -1.65
N TYR A 122 20.49 2.03 -1.23
CA TYR A 122 19.50 0.97 -1.23
C TYR A 122 19.10 0.56 -2.64
N SER A 123 18.87 1.53 -3.54
CA SER A 123 18.56 1.25 -4.94
C SER A 123 19.71 0.51 -5.65
N GLN A 124 20.96 0.91 -5.42
CA GLN A 124 22.13 0.18 -5.94
C GLN A 124 22.21 -1.25 -5.40
N ALA A 125 21.96 -1.45 -4.11
CA ALA A 125 21.94 -2.78 -3.50
C ALA A 125 20.87 -3.69 -4.13
N LEU A 126 19.69 -3.15 -4.44
CA LEU A 126 18.63 -3.88 -5.12
C LEU A 126 18.99 -4.23 -6.58
N LEU A 127 19.63 -3.32 -7.31
CA LEU A 127 20.06 -3.55 -8.70
C LEU A 127 21.19 -4.57 -8.81
N ASN A 128 22.12 -4.57 -7.84
CA ASN A 128 23.28 -5.46 -7.80
C ASN A 128 22.98 -6.81 -7.13
N ARG A 129 21.75 -7.01 -6.67
CA ARG A 129 21.36 -8.23 -5.97
C ARG A 129 21.48 -9.44 -6.90
N PRO A 130 22.25 -10.48 -6.54
CA PRO A 130 22.38 -11.66 -7.37
C PRO A 130 21.03 -12.38 -7.50
N GLU A 131 20.64 -12.70 -8.73
CA GLU A 131 19.45 -13.52 -9.01
C GLU A 131 19.73 -14.97 -8.60
N SER A 132 19.57 -15.25 -7.31
CA SER A 132 19.66 -16.61 -6.77
C SER A 132 18.59 -17.48 -7.45
N ARG A 133 19.04 -18.56 -8.10
CA ARG A 133 18.22 -19.48 -8.91
C ARG A 133 17.14 -20.24 -8.10
N LYS A 134 17.12 -20.08 -6.77
CA LYS A 134 16.24 -20.81 -5.84
C LYS A 134 15.08 -19.98 -5.27
N GLU A 135 15.06 -18.67 -5.44
CA GLU A 135 14.03 -17.78 -4.86
C GLU A 135 13.32 -16.98 -5.96
N SER A 136 12.41 -17.63 -6.67
CA SER A 136 11.52 -16.96 -7.64
C SER A 136 10.58 -15.94 -7.01
N LEU A 137 10.38 -15.97 -5.69
CA LEU A 137 9.42 -15.15 -4.93
C LEU A 137 9.86 -13.70 -4.64
N GLY A 138 11.00 -13.26 -5.17
CA GLY A 138 11.53 -11.91 -4.96
C GLY A 138 12.24 -11.31 -6.17
N ARG A 139 11.97 -11.82 -7.37
CA ARG A 139 12.62 -11.33 -8.57
C ARG A 139 11.97 -10.03 -9.01
N LEU A 140 12.77 -8.97 -9.12
CA LEU A 140 12.33 -7.72 -9.71
C LEU A 140 11.93 -7.95 -11.16
N THR A 141 10.70 -7.57 -11.51
CA THR A 141 10.28 -7.52 -12.91
C THR A 141 11.06 -6.44 -13.66
N GLU A 142 11.04 -6.47 -15.00
CA GLU A 142 11.66 -5.40 -15.79
C GLU A 142 11.05 -4.02 -15.50
N SER A 143 9.76 -3.95 -15.14
CA SER A 143 9.14 -2.71 -14.65
C SER A 143 9.73 -2.28 -13.32
N ASP A 144 9.90 -3.19 -12.36
CA ASP A 144 10.45 -2.85 -11.04
C ASP A 144 11.89 -2.37 -11.15
N LYS A 145 12.71 -3.02 -11.99
CA LYS A 145 14.09 -2.59 -12.26
C LYS A 145 14.14 -1.17 -12.81
N LYS A 146 13.25 -0.82 -13.74
CA LYS A 146 13.14 0.56 -14.26
C LYS A 146 12.77 1.54 -13.16
N THR A 147 11.84 1.18 -12.28
CA THR A 147 11.45 1.99 -11.13
C THR A 147 12.61 2.19 -10.16
N VAL A 148 13.36 1.14 -9.81
CA VAL A 148 14.53 1.24 -8.93
C VAL A 148 15.63 2.09 -9.56
N LEU A 149 15.90 1.91 -10.87
CA LEU A 149 16.86 2.72 -11.61
C LEU A 149 16.47 4.20 -11.62
N TRP A 150 15.17 4.49 -11.77
CA TRP A 150 14.67 5.85 -11.70
C TRP A 150 14.94 6.49 -10.32
N TYR A 151 14.71 5.78 -9.21
CA TYR A 151 15.07 6.27 -7.87
C TYR A 151 16.59 6.46 -7.71
N ALA A 152 17.41 5.53 -8.23
CA ALA A 152 18.87 5.66 -8.18
C ALA A 152 19.34 6.92 -8.89
N ASN A 153 18.80 7.18 -10.08
CA ASN A 153 19.09 8.39 -10.85
C ASN A 153 18.60 9.64 -10.12
N GLU A 154 17.36 9.65 -9.61
CA GLU A 154 16.82 10.80 -8.87
C GLU A 154 17.68 11.15 -7.65
N ALA A 155 18.17 10.15 -6.91
CA ALA A 155 19.10 10.37 -5.82
C ALA A 155 20.40 11.00 -6.32
N ALA A 156 20.99 10.48 -7.39
CA ALA A 156 22.24 10.98 -7.95
C ALA A 156 22.14 12.41 -8.49
N TRP A 157 20.98 12.81 -9.02
CA TRP A 157 20.73 14.18 -9.51
C TRP A 157 20.49 15.21 -8.40
N ARG A 158 20.00 14.78 -7.23
CA ARG A 158 19.59 15.68 -6.14
C ARG A 158 20.59 15.74 -4.97
N LEU A 159 21.58 14.85 -4.96
CA LEU A 159 22.72 14.85 -4.03
C LEU A 159 23.82 15.78 -4.53
#